data_AF-A0A2S4WHN1-F1
#
_entry.id   AF-A0A2S4WHN1-F1
#
_cell.length_a   1.000
_cell.length_b   1.000
_cell.length_c   1.000
_cell.angle_alpha   90.00
_cell.angle_beta   90.00
_cell.angle_gamma   90.00
#
_symmetry.space_group_name_H-M   'P 1'
#
loop_
_entity.id
_entity.type
_entity.pdbx_description
1 polymer ?
#
loop_
_entity_poly.entity_id
_entity_poly.type
_entity_poly.pdbx_seq_one_letter_code
_entity_poly.pdbx_strand_id
1 'polypeptide(L)'
;DGQESTGEDIEVNFKDQKMINEFSNLNLKRMKLKKLIKTTSLQLDDLVELDNELLLSSFDVDTGDDPDHEGGGDDNDLILYKLDSSYIHIKRSTFQETKLTENIEKSKEIISKLNTEMDGLNDQMTVLKKSLYSKFGNTINLEGGEDDEEEVSI
;
A
#
# COMPACT_ATOMS: atom_id res chain seq x y z
N ASP A 1 31.29 -10.08 -39.52
CA ASP A 1 30.27 -11.11 -39.25
C ASP A 1 29.03 -10.50 -38.64
N GLY A 2 28.06 -10.17 -39.50
CA GLY A 2 26.71 -9.85 -39.07
C GLY A 2 25.90 -11.14 -39.00
N GLN A 3 25.50 -11.56 -37.80
CA GLN A 3 24.37 -12.47 -37.67
C GLN A 3 23.11 -11.60 -37.68
N GLU A 4 22.48 -11.51 -38.84
CA GLU A 4 21.05 -11.17 -38.92
C GLU A 4 20.29 -12.21 -38.12
N SER A 5 19.74 -11.80 -36.97
CA SER A 5 18.77 -12.62 -36.25
C SER A 5 17.56 -12.76 -37.16
N THR A 6 17.42 -13.93 -37.77
CA THR A 6 16.20 -14.36 -38.45
C THR A 6 15.07 -14.34 -37.43
N GLY A 7 14.33 -13.24 -37.35
CA GLY A 7 13.03 -13.22 -36.70
C GLY A 7 12.15 -14.17 -37.50
N GLU A 8 12.02 -15.42 -37.05
CA GLU A 8 10.96 -16.27 -37.54
C GLU A 8 9.65 -15.50 -37.31
N ASP A 9 8.90 -15.27 -38.39
CA ASP A 9 7.53 -14.75 -38.30
C ASP A 9 6.68 -15.83 -37.61
N ILE A 10 6.72 -15.84 -36.28
CA ILE A 10 5.98 -16.79 -35.46
C ILE A 10 4.50 -16.41 -35.56
N GLU A 11 3.71 -17.27 -36.18
CA GLU A 11 2.27 -17.05 -36.34
C GLU A 11 1.57 -17.01 -34.97
N VAL A 12 0.94 -15.86 -34.68
CA VAL A 12 0.17 -15.64 -33.45
C VAL A 12 -1.24 -16.16 -33.67
N ASN A 13 -1.63 -17.22 -32.96
CA ASN A 13 -2.98 -17.75 -33.04
C ASN A 13 -3.91 -17.11 -31.98
N PHE A 14 -5.20 -17.42 -32.07
CA PHE A 14 -6.21 -16.87 -31.16
C PHE A 14 -5.93 -17.15 -29.67
N LYS A 15 -5.40 -18.34 -29.32
CA LYS A 15 -5.09 -18.70 -27.94
C LYS A 15 -3.94 -17.85 -27.41
N ASP A 16 -2.93 -17.60 -28.23
CA ASP A 16 -1.80 -16.74 -27.87
C ASP A 16 -2.26 -15.30 -27.66
N GLN A 17 -3.07 -14.77 -28.57
CA GLN A 17 -3.62 -13.42 -28.42
C GLN A 17 -4.43 -13.28 -27.13
N LYS A 18 -5.20 -14.31 -26.75
CA LYS A 18 -5.92 -14.33 -25.49
C LYS A 18 -4.97 -14.28 -24.29
N MET A 19 -3.86 -15.02 -24.34
CA MET A 19 -2.84 -15.01 -23.28
C MET A 19 -2.10 -13.68 -23.18
N ILE A 20 -1.78 -13.05 -24.31
CA ILE A 20 -1.18 -11.71 -24.36
C ILE A 20 -2.13 -10.68 -23.73
N ASN A 21 -3.40 -10.70 -24.13
CA ASN A 21 -4.41 -9.79 -23.59
C ASN A 21 -4.61 -10.01 -22.08
N GLU A 22 -4.62 -11.26 -21.62
CA GLU A 22 -4.72 -11.57 -20.21
C GLU A 22 -3.51 -11.09 -19.42
N PHE A 23 -2.30 -11.29 -19.96
CA PHE A 23 -1.08 -10.79 -19.34
C PHE A 23 -1.11 -9.26 -19.17
N SER A 24 -1.50 -8.53 -20.22
CA SER A 24 -1.67 -7.07 -20.16
C SER A 24 -2.70 -6.65 -19.11
N ASN A 25 -3.82 -7.35 -19.01
CA ASN A 25 -4.85 -7.07 -18.00
C ASN A 25 -4.34 -7.33 -16.57
N LEU A 26 -3.63 -8.44 -16.35
CA LEU A 26 -3.06 -8.77 -15.05
C LEU A 26 -2.00 -7.74 -14.65
N ASN A 27 -1.16 -7.28 -15.59
CA ASN A 27 -0.19 -6.24 -15.31
C ASN A 27 -0.86 -4.92 -14.88
N LEU A 28 -1.94 -4.50 -15.55
CA LEU A 28 -2.71 -3.33 -15.14
C LEU A 28 -3.32 -3.47 -13.74
N LYS A 29 -3.79 -4.68 -13.37
CA LYS A 29 -4.27 -4.96 -12.02
C LYS A 29 -3.13 -4.91 -10.99
N ARG A 30 -1.99 -5.51 -11.30
CA ARG A 30 -0.76 -5.48 -10.49
C ARG A 30 -0.33 -4.05 -10.20
N MET A 31 -0.26 -3.18 -11.20
CA MET A 31 0.10 -1.76 -11.01
C MET A 31 -0.89 -1.03 -10.08
N LYS A 32 -2.20 -1.28 -10.24
CA LYS A 32 -3.23 -0.68 -9.37
C LYS A 32 -3.09 -1.15 -7.92
N LEU A 33 -2.88 -2.44 -7.70
CA LEU A 33 -2.67 -2.98 -6.35
C LEU A 33 -1.37 -2.45 -5.74
N LYS A 34 -0.28 -2.34 -6.49
CA LYS A 34 1.00 -1.79 -6.01
C LYS A 34 0.81 -0.35 -5.51
N LYS A 35 0.08 0.47 -6.28
CA LYS A 35 -0.28 1.84 -5.88
C LYS A 35 -1.16 1.87 -4.63
N LEU A 36 -2.14 0.97 -4.54
CA LEU A 36 -3.03 0.88 -3.38
C LEU A 36 -2.25 0.47 -2.12
N ILE A 37 -1.42 -0.57 -2.19
CA ILE A 37 -0.54 -1.00 -1.10
C ILE A 37 0.35 0.16 -0.65
N LYS A 38 1.00 0.88 -1.57
CA LYS A 38 1.83 2.05 -1.25
C LYS A 38 1.03 3.11 -0.51
N THR A 39 -0.16 3.46 -1.02
CA THR A 39 -1.01 4.48 -0.42
C THR A 39 -1.49 4.08 0.98
N THR A 40 -1.94 2.83 1.15
CA THR A 40 -2.38 2.34 2.45
C THR A 40 -1.23 2.17 3.44
N SER A 41 -0.02 1.86 2.98
CA SER A 41 1.17 1.80 3.84
C SER A 41 1.54 3.19 4.36
N LEU A 42 1.53 4.21 3.50
CA LEU A 42 1.71 5.61 3.94
C LEU A 42 0.66 6.03 4.97
N GLN A 43 -0.61 5.68 4.74
CA GLN A 43 -1.67 5.95 5.72
C GLN A 43 -1.45 5.21 7.05
N LEU A 44 -0.90 3.99 7.02
CA LEU A 44 -0.56 3.27 8.24
C LEU A 44 0.59 3.97 8.98
N ASP A 45 1.63 4.42 8.26
CA ASP A 45 2.76 5.15 8.84
C ASP A 45 2.27 6.44 9.51
N ASP A 46 1.42 7.23 8.85
CA ASP A 46 0.80 8.44 9.40
C ASP A 46 0.03 8.15 10.70
N LEU A 47 -0.71 7.03 10.76
CA LEU A 47 -1.48 6.63 11.94
C LEU A 47 -0.56 6.20 13.09
N VAL A 48 0.55 5.51 12.80
CA VAL A 48 1.54 5.10 13.80
C VAL A 48 2.31 6.30 14.33
N GLU A 49 2.66 7.26 13.47
CA GLU A 49 3.27 8.53 13.88
C GLU A 49 2.32 9.31 14.80
N LEU A 50 1.05 9.43 14.44
CA LEU A 50 0.04 10.05 15.29
C LEU A 50 -0.08 9.37 16.67
N ASP A 51 -0.03 8.03 16.73
CA ASP A 51 -0.09 7.31 18.01
C ASP A 51 1.12 7.63 18.89
N ASN A 52 2.32 7.68 18.31
CA ASN A 52 3.54 8.05 19.00
C ASN A 52 3.50 9.51 19.50
N GLU A 53 3.00 10.45 18.69
CA GLU A 53 2.86 11.86 19.10
C GLU A 53 1.86 12.03 20.24
N LEU A 54 0.72 11.32 20.19
CA LEU A 54 -0.26 11.34 21.28
C LEU A 54 0.31 10.76 22.58
N LEU A 55 1.20 9.76 22.48
CA LEU A 55 1.91 9.19 23.62
C LEU A 55 2.97 10.14 24.19
N LEU A 56 3.71 10.87 23.35
CA LEU A 56 4.69 11.85 23.81
C LEU A 56 4.01 13.05 24.48
N SER A 57 2.94 13.55 23.88
CA SER A 57 2.15 14.67 24.43
C SER A 57 1.42 14.34 25.72
N SER A 58 1.30 13.06 26.12
CA SER A 58 0.78 12.69 27.44
C SER A 58 1.85 12.73 28.53
N PHE A 59 3.14 12.60 28.16
CA PHE A 59 4.27 12.70 29.09
C PHE A 59 4.59 14.15 29.51
N ASP A 60 4.43 15.12 28.59
CA ASP A 60 4.75 16.53 28.86
C ASP A 60 3.76 17.23 29.81
N VAL A 61 2.68 16.57 30.22
CA VAL A 61 1.67 17.12 31.15
C VAL A 61 2.04 16.84 32.63
N ASP A 62 3.06 16.02 32.90
CA ASP A 62 3.46 15.62 34.26
C ASP A 62 4.74 16.32 34.78
N THR A 63 5.09 17.51 34.26
CA THR A 63 6.18 18.32 34.81
C THR A 63 5.65 19.47 35.64
N GLY A 64 5.21 19.15 36.86
CA GLY A 64 4.88 20.14 37.87
C GLY A 64 5.01 19.54 39.25
N ASP A 65 6.25 19.43 39.76
CA ASP A 65 6.61 19.26 41.19
C ASP A 65 6.12 20.45 42.06
N ASP A 66 5.09 21.17 41.62
CA ASP A 66 4.46 22.26 42.32
C ASP A 66 3.20 21.72 43.02
N PRO A 67 3.24 21.53 44.36
CA PRO A 67 2.12 20.98 45.13
C PRO A 67 0.88 21.88 45.13
N ASP A 68 1.00 23.12 44.63
CA ASP A 68 -0.10 24.07 44.43
C ASP A 68 -0.61 24.11 42.97
N HIS A 69 -0.02 23.32 42.05
CA HIS A 69 -0.58 23.15 40.71
C HIS A 69 -1.82 22.27 40.81
N GLU A 70 -3.00 22.85 40.63
CA GLU A 70 -4.22 22.07 40.42
C GLU A 70 -4.00 21.17 39.21
N GLY A 71 -3.66 19.90 39.49
CA GLY A 71 -3.26 18.91 38.50
C GLY A 71 -4.21 18.91 37.31
N GLY A 72 -3.65 18.92 36.11
CA GLY A 72 -4.35 19.11 34.84
C GLY A 72 -5.70 18.39 34.85
N GLY A 73 -6.78 19.17 34.95
CA GLY A 73 -8.14 18.64 34.96
C GLY A 73 -8.46 17.84 33.70
N ASP A 74 -9.53 17.04 33.76
CA ASP A 74 -10.00 16.12 32.70
C ASP A 74 -10.11 16.78 31.31
N ASP A 75 -10.23 18.12 31.25
CA ASP A 75 -10.26 18.92 30.02
C ASP A 75 -8.91 18.99 29.27
N ASN A 76 -7.76 18.83 29.95
CA ASN A 76 -6.44 18.80 29.31
C ASN A 76 -6.15 17.49 28.55
N ASP A 77 -6.99 16.46 28.75
CA ASP A 77 -6.91 15.19 28.02
C ASP A 77 -7.92 15.10 26.85
N LEU A 78 -8.70 16.15 26.59
CA LEU A 78 -9.64 16.16 25.48
C LEU A 78 -8.95 16.57 24.17
N ILE A 79 -9.24 15.82 23.11
CA ILE A 79 -8.87 16.16 21.73
C ILE A 79 -10.12 16.44 20.90
N LEU A 80 -9.96 17.28 19.89
CA LEU A 80 -11.03 17.59 18.94
C LEU A 80 -11.04 16.54 17.82
N TYR A 81 -12.00 15.62 17.86
CA TYR A 81 -12.17 14.58 16.84
C TYR A 81 -13.18 15.02 15.78
N LYS A 82 -12.76 14.96 14.51
CA LYS A 82 -13.63 15.27 13.37
C LYS A 82 -14.48 14.05 13.01
N LEU A 83 -15.80 14.21 13.07
CA LEU A 83 -16.79 13.25 12.59
C LEU A 83 -17.53 13.87 11.41
N ASP A 84 -17.21 13.40 10.19
CA ASP A 84 -17.72 13.91 8.93
C ASP A 84 -17.53 15.43 8.75
N SER A 85 -18.56 16.21 9.06
CA SER A 85 -18.59 17.67 8.95
C SER A 85 -18.57 18.40 10.29
N SER A 86 -18.64 17.65 11.40
CA SER A 86 -18.73 18.18 12.76
C SER A 86 -17.50 17.76 13.58
N TYR A 87 -17.31 18.43 14.71
CA TYR A 87 -16.24 18.11 15.65
C TYR A 87 -16.82 17.80 17.02
N ILE A 88 -16.27 16.81 17.70
CA ILE A 88 -16.63 16.42 19.06
C ILE A 88 -15.37 16.37 19.93
N HIS A 89 -15.51 16.68 21.21
CA HIS A 89 -14.44 16.40 22.18
C HIS A 89 -14.50 14.93 22.57
N ILE A 90 -13.35 14.27 22.53
CA ILE A 90 -13.17 12.90 23.01
C ILE A 90 -11.91 12.85 23.85
N LYS A 91 -11.89 12.01 24.89
CA LYS A 91 -10.66 11.75 25.64
C LYS A 91 -9.61 11.14 24.71
N ARG A 92 -8.38 11.64 24.82
CA ARG A 92 -7.23 11.17 24.04
C ARG A 92 -7.03 9.67 24.21
N SER A 93 -7.02 9.20 25.46
CA SER A 93 -6.97 7.78 25.82
C SER A 93 -8.03 6.95 25.10
N THR A 94 -9.29 7.39 25.11
CA THR A 94 -10.38 6.71 24.41
C THR A 94 -10.16 6.70 22.89
N PHE A 95 -9.70 7.81 22.30
CA PHE A 95 -9.38 7.86 20.87
C PHE A 95 -8.26 6.88 20.51
N GLN A 96 -7.19 6.81 21.29
CA GLN A 96 -6.05 5.91 21.07
C GLN A 96 -6.47 4.44 21.17
N GLU A 97 -7.09 4.05 22.28
CA GLU A 97 -7.48 2.65 22.56
C GLU A 97 -8.56 2.12 21.63
N THR A 98 -9.40 3.00 21.07
CA THR A 98 -10.51 2.59 20.20
C THR A 98 -10.24 2.94 18.74
N LYS A 99 -10.36 4.21 18.37
CA LYS A 99 -10.39 4.67 16.97
C LYS A 99 -9.04 4.52 16.28
N LEU A 100 -7.97 4.94 16.94
CA LEU A 100 -6.65 4.88 16.34
C LEU A 100 -6.18 3.44 16.21
N THR A 101 -6.27 2.66 17.29
CA THR A 101 -5.97 1.21 17.28
C THR A 101 -6.79 0.46 16.23
N GLU A 102 -8.11 0.69 16.16
CA GLU A 102 -8.98 0.06 15.16
C GLU A 102 -8.55 0.40 13.72
N ASN A 103 -8.18 1.67 13.45
CA ASN A 103 -7.75 2.09 12.13
C ASN A 103 -6.39 1.50 11.74
N ILE A 104 -5.43 1.44 12.67
CA ILE A 104 -4.13 0.80 12.47
C ILE A 104 -4.30 -0.68 12.10
N GLU A 105 -5.09 -1.42 12.89
CA GLU A 105 -5.31 -2.85 12.65
C GLU A 105 -6.06 -3.12 11.34
N LYS A 106 -7.08 -2.29 11.01
CA LYS A 106 -7.75 -2.36 9.70
C LYS A 106 -6.78 -2.12 8.55
N SER A 107 -5.92 -1.11 8.64
CA SER A 107 -4.92 -0.82 7.60
C SER A 107 -3.95 -1.97 7.42
N LYS A 108 -3.46 -2.58 8.52
CA LYS A 108 -2.61 -3.78 8.47
C LYS A 108 -3.32 -4.96 7.80
N GLU A 109 -4.59 -5.22 8.16
CA GLU A 109 -5.37 -6.29 7.56
C GLU A 109 -5.60 -6.08 6.06
N ILE A 110 -5.89 -4.83 5.64
CA ILE A 110 -6.04 -4.46 4.23
C ILE A 110 -4.73 -4.70 3.48
N ILE A 111 -3.60 -4.22 4.00
CA ILE A 111 -2.28 -4.43 3.39
C ILE A 111 -1.99 -5.93 3.25
N SER A 112 -2.26 -6.74 4.28
CA SER A 112 -2.06 -8.19 4.22
C SER A 112 -2.90 -8.86 3.13
N LYS A 113 -4.17 -8.47 2.98
CA LYS A 113 -5.06 -8.98 1.92
C LYS A 113 -4.58 -8.57 0.54
N LEU A 114 -4.18 -7.31 0.37
CA LEU A 114 -3.66 -6.79 -0.91
C LEU A 114 -2.36 -7.47 -1.32
N ASN A 115 -1.45 -7.74 -0.37
CA ASN A 115 -0.23 -8.50 -0.63
C ASN A 115 -0.54 -9.94 -1.05
N THR A 116 -1.49 -10.60 -0.38
CA THR A 116 -1.93 -11.95 -0.78
C THR A 116 -2.51 -11.97 -2.20
N GLU A 117 -3.30 -10.96 -2.57
CA GLU A 117 -3.82 -10.81 -3.94
C GLU A 117 -2.68 -10.54 -4.95
N MET A 118 -1.72 -9.70 -4.56
CA MET A 118 -0.53 -9.39 -5.35
C MET A 118 0.29 -10.65 -5.67
N ASP A 119 0.54 -11.48 -4.66
CA ASP A 119 1.28 -12.74 -4.82
C ASP A 119 0.55 -13.67 -5.80
N GLY A 120 -0.76 -13.83 -5.64
CA GLY A 120 -1.57 -14.64 -6.56
C GLY A 120 -1.60 -14.11 -8.00
N LEU A 121 -1.51 -12.80 -8.20
CA LEU A 121 -1.37 -12.21 -9.54
C LEU A 121 0.03 -12.44 -10.12
N ASN A 122 1.07 -12.29 -9.31
CA ASN A 122 2.46 -12.53 -9.73
C ASN A 122 2.66 -13.99 -10.16
N ASP A 123 2.05 -14.95 -9.46
CA ASP A 123 2.07 -16.36 -9.83
C ASP A 123 1.41 -16.59 -11.20
N GLN A 124 0.21 -16.02 -11.42
CA GLN A 124 -0.49 -16.11 -12.71
C GLN A 124 0.30 -15.48 -13.85
N MET A 125 0.87 -14.30 -13.60
CA MET A 125 1.71 -13.59 -14.57
C MET A 125 2.98 -14.38 -14.89
N THR A 126 3.62 -15.01 -13.91
CA THR A 126 4.81 -15.85 -14.11
C THR A 126 4.53 -17.03 -15.04
N VAL A 127 3.40 -17.71 -14.83
CA VAL A 127 2.97 -18.83 -15.69
C VAL A 127 2.74 -18.36 -17.13
N LEU A 128 2.04 -17.24 -17.30
CA LEU A 128 1.78 -16.65 -18.62
C LEU A 128 3.07 -16.16 -19.30
N LYS A 129 3.94 -15.44 -18.58
CA LYS A 129 5.25 -14.93 -19.05
C LYS A 129 6.08 -16.10 -19.58
N LYS A 130 6.21 -17.17 -18.79
CA LYS A 130 6.94 -18.38 -19.22
C LYS A 130 6.34 -19.00 -20.47
N SER A 131 5.02 -19.15 -20.55
CA SER A 131 4.39 -19.78 -21.70
C SER A 131 4.49 -18.95 -22.98
N LEU A 132 4.41 -17.62 -22.87
CA LEU A 132 4.53 -16.69 -23.98
C LEU A 132 5.99 -16.63 -24.48
N TYR A 133 6.96 -16.43 -23.60
CA TYR A 133 8.38 -16.42 -23.99
C TYR A 133 8.89 -17.78 -24.49
N SER A 134 8.35 -18.91 -24.00
CA SER A 134 8.72 -20.23 -24.54
C SER A 134 8.31 -20.41 -26.01
N LYS A 135 7.27 -19.70 -26.45
CA LYS A 135 6.77 -19.79 -27.83
C LYS A 135 7.33 -18.69 -28.73
N PHE A 136 7.34 -17.46 -28.24
CA PHE A 136 7.67 -16.27 -29.03
C PHE A 136 9.11 -15.79 -28.82
N GLY A 137 9.80 -16.24 -27.77
CA GLY A 137 11.15 -15.77 -27.45
C GLY A 137 11.23 -14.24 -27.42
N ASN A 138 12.27 -13.69 -28.06
CA ASN A 138 12.52 -12.25 -28.10
C ASN A 138 11.62 -11.48 -29.10
N THR A 139 10.68 -12.15 -29.77
CA THR A 139 9.77 -11.49 -30.73
C THR A 139 8.60 -10.76 -30.06
N ILE A 140 8.39 -10.96 -28.77
CA ILE A 140 7.41 -10.24 -27.95
C ILE A 140 8.11 -9.45 -26.85
N ASN A 141 7.54 -8.31 -26.46
CA ASN A 141 7.94 -7.57 -25.27
C ASN A 141 6.77 -7.54 -24.28
N LEU A 142 6.94 -8.19 -23.14
CA LEU A 142 5.96 -8.21 -22.05
C LEU A 142 6.35 -7.31 -20.86
N GLU A 143 7.51 -6.64 -20.91
CA GLU A 143 8.09 -5.94 -19.74
C GLU A 143 7.70 -4.47 -19.62
N GLY A 144 6.86 -3.96 -20.53
CA GLY A 144 6.44 -2.55 -20.61
C GLY A 144 5.66 -1.97 -19.41
N GLY A 145 5.73 -2.58 -18.23
CA GLY A 145 5.31 -2.00 -16.95
C GLY A 145 6.09 -2.53 -15.74
N GLU A 146 7.24 -3.18 -15.94
CA GLU A 146 8.21 -3.52 -14.88
C GLU A 146 9.27 -2.39 -14.70
N ASP A 147 9.55 -1.60 -15.75
CA ASP A 147 10.59 -0.56 -15.74
C ASP A 147 10.19 0.80 -15.13
N ASP A 148 8.93 1.00 -14.71
CA ASP A 148 8.52 2.19 -13.95
C ASP A 148 8.95 2.12 -12.46
N GLU A 149 9.99 1.34 -12.16
CA GLU A 149 10.46 1.07 -10.79
C GLU A 149 11.46 2.09 -10.24
N GLU A 150 11.93 3.05 -11.05
CA GLU A 150 12.97 4.00 -10.61
C GLU A 150 12.50 5.40 -10.21
N GLU A 151 11.23 5.79 -10.38
CA GLU A 151 10.81 7.13 -9.94
C GLU A 151 9.94 7.13 -8.68
N VAL A 152 10.38 7.99 -7.75
CA VAL A 152 9.72 8.42 -6.52
C VAL A 152 10.02 7.56 -5.29
N SER A 153 11.32 7.41 -5.02
CA SER A 153 11.84 7.61 -3.66
C SER A 153 11.69 9.10 -3.32
N ILE A 154 10.71 9.43 -2.47
CA ILE A 154 10.70 10.70 -1.71
C ILE A 154 10.98 10.31 -0.27
#